data_AF-A0A412WLM6-F1
#
_entry.id   AF-A0A412WLM6-F1
#
_cell.length_a   1.000
_cell.length_b   1.000
_cell.length_c   1.000
_cell.angle_alpha   90.00
_cell.angle_beta   90.00
_cell.angle_gamma   90.00
#
_symmetry.space_group_name_H-M   'P 1'
#
loop_
_entity.id
_entity.type
_entity.pdbx_description
1 polymer ?
#
loop_
_entity_poly.entity_id
_entity_poly.type
_entity_poly.pdbx_seq_one_letter_code
_entity_poly.pdbx_strand_id
1 'polypeptide(L)'
;MNGLQNRKTVAVLIVLAAGLWGGILWRLVRYTGEGKAVAPAYSPPSPVDPVGKDTLRLNYRDPFVEVLPEPECPAIKSVPVSRPVQTSPSPEEPPAFRLSGIIRKGKKEFLLFEYPDGSVPVWDKGTVDGYTVGKIYADSVVVCKAGRNYTLMLN
;
A
#
# COMPACT_ATOMS: atom_id res chain seq x y z
N MET A 1 -47.49 10.95 3.23
CA MET A 1 -46.33 11.76 2.80
C MET A 1 -46.59 12.21 1.37
N ASN A 2 -47.18 13.39 1.16
CA ASN A 2 -47.72 13.81 -0.15
C ASN A 2 -46.95 15.02 -0.73
N GLY A 3 -45.63 15.07 -0.53
CA GLY A 3 -44.82 16.25 -0.85
C GLY A 3 -44.42 16.39 -2.33
N LEU A 4 -44.46 15.31 -3.11
CA LEU A 4 -43.85 15.25 -4.45
C LEU A 4 -44.84 14.91 -5.58
N GLN A 5 -46.12 15.24 -5.44
CA GLN A 5 -47.13 14.99 -6.50
C GLN A 5 -47.56 16.24 -7.26
N ASN A 6 -47.17 17.44 -6.80
CA ASN A 6 -47.51 18.68 -7.48
C ASN A 6 -46.46 19.01 -8.55
N ARG A 7 -46.86 18.94 -9.83
CA ARG A 7 -46.02 19.28 -10.99
C ARG A 7 -45.42 20.68 -10.89
N LYS A 8 -46.12 21.65 -10.27
CA LYS A 8 -45.61 23.00 -10.05
C LYS A 8 -44.44 23.03 -9.06
N THR A 9 -44.55 22.28 -7.96
CA THR A 9 -43.47 22.14 -6.98
C THR A 9 -42.25 21.47 -7.59
N VAL A 10 -42.46 20.42 -8.40
CA VAL A 10 -41.37 19.76 -9.13
C VAL A 10 -40.69 20.73 -10.11
N ALA A 11 -41.47 21.51 -10.86
CA ALA A 11 -40.93 22.51 -11.77
C ALA A 11 -40.10 23.58 -11.04
N VAL A 12 -40.58 24.08 -9.90
CA VAL A 12 -39.84 25.04 -9.06
C VAL A 12 -38.54 24.44 -8.53
N LEU A 13 -38.56 23.19 -8.08
CA LEU A 13 -37.36 22.48 -7.61
C LEU A 13 -36.33 22.29 -8.73
N ILE A 14 -36.78 21.95 -9.94
CA ILE A 14 -35.89 21.80 -11.10
C ILE A 14 -35.24 23.14 -11.47
N VAL A 15 -36.01 24.23 -11.49
CA VAL A 15 -35.48 25.57 -11.78
C VAL A 15 -34.45 26.00 -10.72
N LEU A 16 -34.73 25.75 -9.45
CA LEU A 16 -33.78 26.01 -8.36
C LEU A 16 -32.50 25.19 -8.49
N ALA A 17 -32.63 23.89 -8.76
CA ALA A 17 -31.48 23.01 -8.95
C ALA A 17 -30.65 23.45 -10.15
N ALA A 18 -31.28 23.76 -11.29
CA ALA A 18 -30.60 24.25 -12.48
C ALA A 18 -29.87 25.59 -12.23
N GLY A 19 -30.48 26.51 -11.46
CA GLY A 19 -29.84 27.77 -11.07
C GLY A 19 -28.60 27.57 -10.20
N LEU A 20 -28.68 26.70 -9.19
CA LEU A 20 -27.55 26.38 -8.30
C LEU A 20 -26.40 25.71 -9.08
N TRP A 21 -26.70 24.67 -9.84
CA TRP A 21 -25.69 23.97 -10.65
C TRP A 21 -25.14 24.83 -11.77
N GLY A 22 -25.97 25.63 -12.43
CA GLY A 22 -25.55 26.58 -13.46
C GLY A 22 -24.61 27.65 -12.92
N GLY A 23 -24.89 28.18 -11.72
CA GLY A 23 -24.02 29.12 -11.03
C GLY A 23 -22.66 28.52 -10.66
N ILE A 24 -22.64 27.29 -10.15
CA ILE A 24 -21.40 26.55 -9.83
C ILE A 24 -20.60 26.28 -11.10
N LEU A 25 -21.26 25.84 -12.18
CA LEU A 25 -20.61 25.54 -13.46
C LEU A 25 -20.05 26.82 -14.11
N TRP A 26 -20.80 27.90 -14.09
CA TRP A 26 -20.34 29.21 -14.57
C TRP A 26 -19.15 29.71 -13.78
N ARG A 27 -19.20 29.57 -12.45
CA ARG A 27 -18.08 29.88 -11.56
C ARG A 27 -16.87 29.03 -11.93
N LEU A 28 -17.02 27.72 -12.05
CA LEU A 28 -15.93 26.81 -12.40
C LEU A 28 -15.28 27.20 -13.74
N VAL A 29 -16.07 27.44 -14.79
CA VAL A 29 -15.55 27.86 -16.10
C VAL A 29 -14.80 29.20 -16.01
N ARG A 30 -15.32 30.16 -15.24
CA ARG A 30 -14.64 31.45 -15.00
C ARG A 30 -13.30 31.29 -14.30
N TYR A 31 -13.24 30.52 -13.21
CA TYR A 31 -12.01 30.29 -12.47
C TYR A 31 -11.01 29.39 -13.23
N THR A 32 -11.49 28.49 -14.08
CA THR A 32 -10.62 27.62 -14.91
C THR A 32 -10.08 28.37 -16.13
N GLY A 33 -10.78 29.41 -16.61
CA GLY A 33 -10.37 30.21 -17.76
C GLY A 33 -9.22 31.19 -17.50
N GLU A 34 -8.95 31.53 -16.24
CA GLU A 34 -7.84 32.44 -15.86
C GLU A 34 -6.56 31.69 -15.43
N GLY A 35 -6.63 30.36 -15.32
CA GLY A 35 -5.48 29.51 -15.03
C GLY A 35 -4.70 29.17 -16.29
N LYS A 36 -3.94 30.11 -16.85
CA LYS A 36 -2.76 29.71 -17.62
C LYS A 36 -1.90 28.88 -16.67
N ALA A 37 -1.80 27.58 -16.92
CA ALA A 37 -0.82 26.72 -16.28
C ALA A 37 0.56 27.26 -16.66
N VAL A 38 1.08 28.17 -15.84
CA VAL A 38 2.51 28.47 -15.80
C VAL A 38 3.14 27.21 -15.25
N ALA A 39 3.68 26.38 -16.14
CA ALA A 39 4.59 25.33 -15.74
C ALA A 39 5.70 26.00 -14.91
N PRO A 40 5.93 25.60 -13.65
CA PRO A 40 7.08 26.10 -12.93
C PRO A 40 8.30 25.67 -13.72
N ALA A 41 9.05 26.65 -14.24
CA ALA A 41 10.39 26.41 -14.74
C ALA A 41 11.21 25.99 -13.53
N TYR A 42 11.36 24.68 -13.35
CA TYR A 42 12.16 24.10 -12.30
C TYR A 42 13.63 24.36 -12.65
N SER A 43 14.17 25.49 -12.21
CA SER A 43 15.61 25.65 -12.11
C SER A 43 16.10 24.79 -10.95
N PRO A 44 17.09 23.90 -11.16
CA PRO A 44 17.68 23.18 -10.05
C PRO A 44 18.29 24.19 -9.07
N PRO A 45 18.06 24.04 -7.75
CA PRO A 45 18.68 24.92 -6.77
C PRO A 45 20.20 24.75 -6.84
N SER A 46 20.90 25.86 -7.03
CA SER A 46 22.35 25.94 -6.83
C SER A 46 22.66 25.45 -5.41
N PRO A 47 23.74 24.67 -5.19
CA PRO A 47 24.13 24.22 -3.87
C PRO A 47 24.27 25.44 -2.95
N VAL A 48 23.42 25.50 -1.93
CA VAL A 48 23.51 26.51 -0.87
C VAL A 48 24.54 25.98 0.11
N ASP A 49 25.64 26.72 0.29
CA ASP A 49 26.62 26.43 1.33
C ASP A 49 25.91 26.38 2.70
N PRO A 50 26.19 25.37 3.55
CA PRO A 50 25.45 25.19 4.79
C PRO A 50 25.79 26.30 5.79
N VAL A 51 24.97 27.35 5.81
CA VAL A 51 24.90 28.33 6.89
C VAL A 51 24.01 27.77 7.99
N GLY A 52 24.57 27.67 9.19
CA GLY A 52 23.80 27.52 10.42
C GLY A 52 24.06 26.21 11.13
N LYS A 53 24.49 26.33 12.38
CA LYS A 53 24.85 25.27 13.32
C LYS A 53 23.65 24.42 13.79
N ASP A 54 22.61 24.36 12.99
CA ASP A 54 21.30 23.75 13.29
C ASP A 54 20.98 22.56 12.36
N THR A 55 21.99 22.06 11.65
CA THR A 55 21.92 20.75 11.01
C THR A 55 22.26 19.70 12.06
N LEU A 56 21.37 18.70 12.20
CA LEU A 56 21.66 17.50 12.98
C LEU A 56 23.05 16.99 12.57
N ARG A 57 23.95 16.89 13.54
CA ARG A 57 25.29 16.34 13.31
C ARG A 57 25.11 14.86 13.00
N LEU A 58 25.13 14.51 11.72
CA LEU A 58 24.99 13.13 11.23
C LEU A 58 26.18 12.22 11.60
N ASN A 59 27.12 12.73 12.40
CA ASN A 59 28.21 11.98 13.02
C ASN A 59 27.77 11.49 14.41
N TYR A 60 26.68 10.74 14.49
CA TYR A 60 26.25 10.05 15.70
C TYR A 60 26.07 8.55 15.41
N ARG A 61 26.31 7.72 16.42
CA ARG A 61 26.19 6.26 16.33
C ARG A 61 24.72 5.86 16.29
N ASP A 62 24.31 5.15 15.27
CA ASP A 62 22.91 4.74 15.09
C ASP A 62 22.43 3.90 16.30
N PRO A 63 21.42 4.37 17.07
CA PRO A 63 20.94 3.67 18.24
C PRO A 63 20.12 2.41 17.90
N PHE A 64 19.80 2.19 16.62
CA PHE A 64 19.09 1.01 16.14
C PHE A 64 20.01 -0.07 15.56
N VAL A 65 21.31 0.22 15.43
CA VAL A 65 22.32 -0.77 15.06
C VAL A 65 22.89 -1.38 16.34
N GLU A 66 22.22 -2.45 16.81
CA GLU A 66 22.80 -3.33 17.82
C GLU A 66 24.07 -3.96 17.23
N VAL A 67 25.24 -3.59 17.76
CA VAL A 67 26.49 -4.28 17.44
C VAL A 67 26.43 -5.62 18.13
N LEU A 68 25.93 -6.63 17.42
CA LEU A 68 26.11 -8.01 17.80
C LEU A 68 27.63 -8.27 17.85
N PRO A 69 28.16 -8.82 18.96
CA PRO A 69 29.56 -9.21 18.98
C PRO A 69 29.82 -10.17 17.82
N GLU A 70 30.90 -9.89 17.09
CA GLU A 70 31.37 -10.73 15.98
C GLU A 70 31.43 -12.18 16.46
N PRO A 71 30.70 -13.12 15.84
CA PRO A 71 30.78 -14.51 16.23
C PRO A 71 32.19 -14.99 15.87
N GLU A 72 33.02 -15.22 16.90
CA GLU A 72 34.24 -15.97 16.77
C GLU A 72 33.90 -17.32 16.14
N CYS A 73 34.20 -17.49 14.85
CA CYS A 73 34.01 -18.74 14.14
C CYS A 73 34.89 -19.84 14.76
N PRO A 74 34.34 -20.88 15.42
CA PRO A 74 35.13 -22.05 15.72
C PRO A 74 35.12 -22.97 14.50
N ALA A 75 36.32 -23.36 14.10
CA ALA A 75 36.65 -24.29 13.03
C ALA A 75 35.62 -25.40 12.79
N ILE A 76 35.18 -25.48 11.53
CA ILE A 76 34.37 -26.55 10.95
C ILE A 76 35.03 -27.91 11.25
N LYS A 77 34.39 -28.74 12.06
CA LYS A 77 34.66 -30.19 12.13
C LYS A 77 33.54 -30.94 11.43
N SER A 78 33.87 -31.43 10.23
CA SER A 78 33.06 -32.32 9.41
C SER A 78 32.78 -33.64 10.12
N VAL A 79 31.50 -34.02 10.23
CA VAL A 79 31.08 -35.40 10.53
C VAL A 79 30.13 -35.84 9.42
N PRO A 80 30.38 -36.96 8.71
CA PRO A 80 29.45 -37.43 7.70
C PRO A 80 28.33 -38.20 8.39
N VAL A 81 27.11 -37.69 8.32
CA VAL A 81 25.91 -38.43 8.71
C VAL A 81 25.13 -38.71 7.44
N SER A 82 25.37 -39.89 6.89
CA SER A 82 24.57 -40.49 5.82
C SER A 82 23.15 -40.74 6.33
N ARG A 83 22.17 -40.03 5.76
CA ARG A 83 20.74 -40.33 5.92
C ARG A 83 20.13 -40.58 4.55
N PRO A 84 19.26 -41.59 4.38
CA PRO A 84 18.74 -41.94 3.07
C PRO A 84 17.86 -40.82 2.54
N VAL A 85 18.09 -40.46 1.28
CA VAL A 85 17.30 -39.51 0.50
C VAL A 85 15.89 -40.09 0.34
N GLN A 86 14.94 -39.54 1.09
CA GLN A 86 13.53 -39.76 0.86
C GLN A 86 13.10 -38.70 -0.16
N THR A 87 12.81 -39.15 -1.38
CA THR A 87 12.28 -38.34 -2.48
C THR A 87 11.01 -37.61 -2.03
N SER A 88 11.12 -36.33 -1.69
CA SER A 88 9.98 -35.42 -1.56
C SER A 88 9.75 -34.70 -2.89
N PRO A 89 8.50 -34.58 -3.34
CA PRO A 89 8.20 -33.92 -4.61
C PRO A 89 8.56 -32.44 -4.53
N SER A 90 9.11 -31.93 -5.65
CA SER A 90 9.50 -30.55 -5.96
C SER A 90 9.01 -29.50 -4.96
N PRO A 91 9.90 -28.72 -4.31
CA PRO A 91 9.49 -27.60 -3.49
C PRO A 91 8.83 -26.55 -4.39
N GLU A 92 7.50 -26.55 -4.43
CA GLU A 92 6.74 -25.48 -5.05
C GLU A 92 6.96 -24.22 -4.21
N GLU A 93 7.43 -23.17 -4.88
CA GLU A 93 8.06 -21.99 -4.29
C GLU A 93 7.19 -21.36 -3.19
N PRO A 94 7.79 -21.00 -2.03
CA PRO A 94 7.09 -20.21 -1.03
C PRO A 94 6.58 -18.91 -1.67
N PRO A 95 5.45 -18.35 -1.20
CA PRO A 95 4.96 -17.08 -1.71
C PRO A 95 6.07 -16.03 -1.58
N ALA A 96 6.49 -15.48 -2.71
CA ALA A 96 7.54 -14.46 -2.74
C ALA A 96 7.10 -13.15 -2.08
N PHE A 97 5.79 -12.96 -1.91
CA PHE A 97 5.19 -11.78 -1.31
C PHE A 97 4.89 -11.96 0.19
N ARG A 98 5.03 -10.87 0.95
CA ARG A 98 4.75 -10.78 2.38
C ARG A 98 3.46 -10.00 2.63
N LEU A 99 2.79 -10.23 3.77
CA LEU A 99 1.65 -9.42 4.18
C LEU A 99 2.15 -8.17 4.90
N SER A 100 1.99 -7.01 4.26
CA SER A 100 2.43 -5.71 4.79
C SER A 100 1.36 -5.03 5.66
N GLY A 101 0.08 -5.32 5.41
CA GLY A 101 -1.00 -4.64 6.12
C GLY A 101 -2.41 -5.06 5.73
N ILE A 102 -3.35 -4.75 6.61
CA ILE A 102 -4.79 -4.95 6.38
C ILE A 102 -5.50 -3.62 6.63
N ILE A 103 -6.13 -3.06 5.60
CA ILE A 103 -6.90 -1.81 5.69
C ILE A 103 -8.39 -2.15 5.72
N ARG A 104 -9.11 -1.65 6.73
CA ARG A 104 -10.56 -1.80 6.83
C ARG A 104 -11.27 -0.51 6.47
N LYS A 105 -12.18 -0.56 5.49
CA LYS A 105 -13.06 0.57 5.13
C LYS A 105 -14.52 0.11 5.21
N GLY A 106 -15.14 0.33 6.37
CA GLY A 106 -16.50 -0.14 6.66
C GLY A 106 -16.55 -1.67 6.72
N LYS A 107 -17.31 -2.29 5.82
CA LYS A 107 -17.41 -3.77 5.70
C LYS A 107 -16.43 -4.38 4.70
N LYS A 108 -15.57 -3.56 4.07
CA LYS A 108 -14.56 -4.02 3.11
C LYS A 108 -13.19 -4.11 3.76
N GLU A 109 -12.48 -5.20 3.50
CA GLU A 109 -11.11 -5.44 3.95
C GLU A 109 -10.21 -5.46 2.73
N PHE A 110 -9.16 -4.64 2.77
CA PHE A 110 -8.13 -4.55 1.74
C PHE A 110 -6.82 -5.08 2.28
N LEU A 111 -6.12 -5.86 1.46
CA LEU A 111 -4.88 -6.53 1.81
C LEU A 111 -3.73 -5.86 1.08
N LEU A 112 -2.67 -5.54 1.80
CA LEU A 112 -1.42 -5.00 1.27
C LEU A 112 -0.41 -6.14 1.21
N PHE A 113 0.01 -6.50 0.01
CA PHE A 113 1.07 -7.50 -0.19
C PHE A 113 2.34 -6.81 -0.64
N GLU A 114 3.45 -7.03 0.06
CA GLU A 114 4.76 -6.51 -0.31
C GLU A 114 5.52 -7.56 -1.13
N TYR A 115 5.86 -7.20 -2.35
CA TYR A 115 6.66 -8.03 -3.25
C TYR A 115 8.16 -7.74 -3.07
N PRO A 116 9.05 -8.67 -3.46
CA PRO A 116 10.50 -8.46 -3.39
C PRO A 116 10.98 -7.27 -4.24
N ASP A 117 10.18 -6.85 -5.23
CA ASP A 117 10.42 -5.65 -6.06
C ASP A 117 10.08 -4.33 -5.34
N GLY A 118 9.63 -4.39 -4.08
CA GLY A 118 9.24 -3.23 -3.26
C GLY A 118 7.87 -2.64 -3.61
N SER A 119 7.11 -3.29 -4.49
CA SER A 119 5.73 -2.87 -4.78
C SER A 119 4.76 -3.40 -3.72
N VAL A 120 3.82 -2.53 -3.32
CA VAL A 120 2.78 -2.87 -2.32
C VAL A 120 1.38 -2.65 -2.93
N PRO A 121 0.90 -3.55 -3.81
CA PRO A 121 -0.45 -3.45 -4.34
C PRO A 121 -1.51 -3.69 -3.26
N VAL A 122 -2.60 -2.93 -3.36
CA VAL A 122 -3.79 -3.05 -2.53
C VAL A 122 -4.79 -3.97 -3.21
N TRP A 123 -5.13 -5.09 -2.56
CA TRP A 123 -6.03 -6.10 -3.10
C TRP A 123 -7.34 -6.16 -2.30
N ASP A 124 -8.47 -6.22 -3.00
CA ASP A 124 -9.76 -6.63 -2.41
C ASP A 124 -9.80 -8.17 -2.31
N LYS A 125 -10.71 -8.70 -1.49
CA LYS A 125 -10.89 -10.14 -1.27
C LYS A 125 -11.10 -10.88 -2.59
N GLY A 126 -10.08 -11.62 -3.05
CA GLY A 126 -10.09 -12.27 -4.35
C GLY A 126 -8.87 -13.14 -4.61
N THR A 127 -8.47 -13.24 -5.88
CA THR A 127 -7.28 -13.97 -6.32
C THR A 127 -6.12 -13.00 -6.49
N VAL A 128 -5.02 -13.24 -5.79
CA VAL A 128 -3.77 -12.47 -5.84
C VAL A 128 -2.71 -13.38 -6.43
N ASP A 129 -2.23 -13.09 -7.64
CA ASP A 129 -1.10 -13.78 -8.26
C ASP A 129 -1.23 -15.34 -8.28
N GLY A 130 -2.45 -15.82 -8.55
CA GLY A 130 -2.79 -17.25 -8.55
C GLY A 130 -3.03 -17.87 -7.17
N TYR A 131 -2.96 -17.08 -6.08
CA TYR A 131 -3.36 -17.47 -4.74
C TYR A 131 -4.77 -16.95 -4.45
N THR A 132 -5.68 -17.83 -4.04
CA THR A 132 -7.02 -17.46 -3.59
C THR A 132 -6.96 -17.03 -2.14
N VAL A 133 -7.36 -15.80 -1.83
CA VAL A 133 -7.45 -15.31 -0.45
C VAL A 133 -8.62 -16.00 0.26
N GLY A 134 -8.31 -16.75 1.31
CA GLY A 134 -9.28 -17.46 2.13
C GLY A 134 -9.75 -16.62 3.33
N LYS A 135 -9.34 -17.03 4.53
CA LYS A 135 -9.71 -16.36 5.78
C LYS A 135 -8.73 -15.22 6.08
N ILE A 136 -9.30 -14.07 6.40
CA ILE A 136 -8.57 -12.88 6.85
C ILE A 136 -8.79 -12.77 8.36
N TYR A 137 -7.71 -12.80 9.13
CA TYR A 137 -7.70 -12.53 10.56
C TYR A 137 -7.11 -11.14 10.82
N ALA A 138 -7.04 -10.71 12.08
CA ALA A 138 -6.52 -9.39 12.43
C ALA A 138 -5.01 -9.25 12.17
N ASP A 139 -4.27 -10.36 12.30
CA ASP A 139 -2.81 -10.45 12.31
C ASP A 139 -2.27 -11.39 11.22
N SER A 140 -3.15 -12.09 10.50
CA SER A 140 -2.76 -13.14 9.57
C SER A 140 -3.78 -13.34 8.47
N VAL A 141 -3.31 -13.82 7.32
CA VAL A 141 -4.15 -14.10 6.15
C VAL A 141 -3.81 -15.49 5.63
N VAL A 142 -4.83 -16.31 5.43
CA VAL A 142 -4.67 -17.62 4.83
C VAL A 142 -4.91 -17.50 3.33
N VAL A 143 -3.88 -17.80 2.55
CA VAL A 143 -3.94 -17.85 1.08
C VAL A 143 -3.83 -19.29 0.61
N CYS A 144 -4.59 -19.64 -0.43
CA CYS A 144 -4.69 -20.99 -0.95
C CYS A 144 -4.18 -21.04 -2.39
N LYS A 145 -3.23 -21.91 -2.71
CA LYS A 145 -2.79 -22.16 -4.10
C LYS A 145 -2.65 -23.65 -4.34
N ALA A 146 -3.21 -24.12 -5.45
CA ALA A 146 -3.15 -25.53 -5.85
C ALA A 146 -3.54 -26.55 -4.73
N GLY A 147 -4.49 -26.17 -3.86
CA GLY A 147 -4.96 -27.02 -2.75
C GLY A 147 -4.09 -26.98 -1.48
N ARG A 148 -3.03 -26.17 -1.44
CA ARG A 148 -2.22 -25.92 -0.24
C ARG A 148 -2.59 -24.59 0.39
N ASN A 149 -2.65 -24.57 1.72
CA ASN A 149 -2.95 -23.38 2.51
C ASN A 149 -1.65 -22.82 3.09
N TYR A 150 -1.41 -21.54 2.86
CA TYR A 150 -0.29 -20.79 3.40
C TYR A 150 -0.83 -19.70 4.32
N THR A 151 -0.33 -19.65 5.55
CA THR A 151 -0.66 -18.59 6.49
C THR A 151 0.42 -17.53 6.43
N LEU A 152 0.06 -16.33 5.97
CA LEU A 152 0.93 -15.16 5.97
C LEU A 152 0.67 -14.37 7.23
N MET A 153 1.70 -14.20 8.07
CA MET A 153 1.62 -13.34 9.24
C MET A 153 1.91 -11.90 8.84
N LEU A 154 1.25 -10.96 9.51
CA LEU A 154 1.54 -9.54 9.39
C LEU A 154 2.94 -9.28 9.96
N ASN A 155 3.79 -8.62 9.17
CA ASN A 155 5.14 -8.24 9.58
C ASN A 155 5.18 -6.81 10.14
#